data_AF-A0A533Y732-F1
#
_entry.id   AF-A0A533Y732-F1
#
_cell.length_a   1.000
_cell.length_b   1.000
_cell.length_c   1.000
_cell.angle_alpha   90.00
_cell.angle_beta   90.00
_cell.angle_gamma   90.00
#
_symmetry.space_group_name_H-M   'P 1'
#
loop_
_entity.id
_entity.type
_entity.pdbx_description
1 polymer ?
#
loop_
_entity_poly.entity_id
_entity_poly.type
_entity_poly.pdbx_seq_one_letter_code
_entity_poly.pdbx_strand_id
1 'polypeptide(L)'
;MDATELVEKNKLAARKLLDVLDHWQVPVSTAFWLYVGNRGEWKLVLAMPQANVNQINQTYDVIAKALETNDIRGLSLRQIDIRTSSDETVTAISKAIHVKLHQTPVRLSNSGIGNVVIEDAYIFRST
;
A
#
# COMPACT_ATOMS: atom_id res chain seq x y z
N MET A 1 18.78 10.77 7.13
CA MET A 1 17.53 11.02 6.39
C MET A 1 16.45 10.31 7.18
N ASP A 2 15.52 11.04 7.77
CA ASP A 2 14.54 10.46 8.68
C ASP A 2 13.50 9.64 7.92
N ALA A 3 13.04 8.54 8.53
CA ALA A 3 12.10 7.61 7.91
C ALA A 3 10.78 8.29 7.49
N THR A 4 10.37 9.35 8.20
CA THR A 4 9.19 10.15 7.87
C THR A 4 9.36 11.00 6.61
N GLU A 5 10.56 11.54 6.37
CA GLU A 5 10.86 12.40 5.20
C GLU A 5 10.86 11.60 3.88
N LEU A 6 11.27 10.33 3.95
CA LEU A 6 11.22 9.40 2.81
C LEU A 6 9.77 9.10 2.41
N VAL A 7 8.86 8.92 3.37
CA VAL A 7 7.46 8.62 3.06
C VAL A 7 6.76 9.80 2.42
N GLU A 8 6.99 11.04 2.85
CA GLU A 8 6.38 12.21 2.21
C GLU A 8 6.72 12.28 0.71
N LYS A 9 7.98 12.01 0.34
CA LYS A 9 8.40 11.95 -1.07
C LYS A 9 7.79 10.76 -1.81
N ASN A 10 7.59 9.63 -1.14
CA ASN A 10 7.07 8.41 -1.74
C ASN A 10 5.53 8.32 -1.74
N LYS A 11 4.81 9.18 -1.00
CA LYS A 11 3.35 9.26 -1.02
C LYS A 11 2.81 9.60 -2.40
N LEU A 12 3.48 10.53 -3.10
CA LEU A 12 3.09 10.90 -4.45
C LEU A 12 3.26 9.72 -5.42
N ALA A 13 4.37 8.98 -5.31
CA ALA A 13 4.62 7.80 -6.14
C ALA A 13 3.58 6.70 -5.89
N ALA A 14 3.23 6.45 -4.62
CA ALA A 14 2.19 5.50 -4.25
C ALA A 14 0.81 5.89 -4.84
N ARG A 15 0.41 7.17 -4.76
CA ARG A 15 -0.85 7.62 -5.37
C ARG A 15 -0.85 7.46 -6.88
N LYS A 16 0.23 7.88 -7.56
CA LYS A 16 0.37 7.71 -9.01
C LYS A 16 0.24 6.24 -9.41
N LEU A 17 0.86 5.33 -8.66
CA LEU A 17 0.71 3.89 -8.91
C LEU A 17 -0.75 3.45 -8.76
N LEU A 18 -1.44 3.86 -7.70
CA LEU A 18 -2.84 3.52 -7.48
C LEU A 18 -3.75 4.08 -8.58
N ASP A 19 -3.50 5.31 -9.05
CA ASP A 19 -4.24 5.90 -10.18
C ASP A 19 -4.05 5.09 -11.47
N VAL A 20 -2.82 4.66 -11.76
CA VAL A 20 -2.51 3.81 -12.92
C VAL A 20 -3.19 2.45 -12.80
N LEU A 21 -3.15 1.82 -11.62
CA LEU A 21 -3.80 0.54 -11.38
C LEU A 21 -5.32 0.63 -11.52
N ASP A 22 -5.94 1.70 -11.01
CA ASP A 22 -7.37 1.96 -11.21
C ASP A 22 -7.70 2.16 -12.70
N HIS A 23 -6.87 2.90 -13.44
CA HIS A 23 -7.03 3.07 -14.90
C HIS A 23 -6.89 1.75 -15.67
N TRP A 24 -5.98 0.87 -15.23
CA TRP A 24 -5.78 -0.47 -15.80
C TRP A 24 -6.77 -1.51 -15.28
N GLN A 25 -7.75 -1.10 -14.47
CA GLN A 25 -8.76 -1.96 -13.85
C GLN A 25 -8.16 -3.09 -13.00
N VAL A 26 -6.98 -2.85 -12.41
CA VAL A 26 -6.35 -3.76 -11.46
C VAL A 26 -6.93 -3.48 -10.07
N PRO A 27 -7.69 -4.40 -9.48
CA PRO A 27 -8.42 -4.11 -8.25
C PRO A 27 -7.47 -4.07 -7.05
N VAL A 28 -7.47 -2.93 -6.37
CA VAL A 28 -6.82 -2.73 -5.07
C VAL A 28 -7.90 -2.28 -4.08
N SER A 29 -8.16 -3.06 -3.04
CA SER A 29 -9.18 -2.75 -2.03
C SER A 29 -8.65 -1.83 -0.95
N THR A 30 -7.42 -2.07 -0.50
CA THR A 30 -6.77 -1.29 0.55
C THR A 30 -5.31 -1.06 0.17
N ALA A 31 -4.81 0.16 0.40
CA ALA A 31 -3.45 0.55 0.06
C ALA A 31 -2.87 1.48 1.13
N PHE A 32 -1.73 1.10 1.68
CA PHE A 32 -1.07 1.84 2.75
C PHE A 32 0.44 1.64 2.75
N TRP A 33 1.19 2.66 3.15
CA TRP A 33 2.55 2.45 3.62
C TRP A 33 2.50 1.88 5.04
N LEU A 34 3.30 0.87 5.31
CA LEU A 34 3.49 0.24 6.61
C LEU A 34 4.97 0.30 6.99
N TYR A 35 5.27 0.78 8.18
CA TYR A 35 6.60 0.68 8.75
C TYR A 35 6.79 -0.71 9.36
N VAL A 36 7.83 -1.41 8.89
CA VAL A 36 8.18 -2.77 9.31
C VAL A 36 9.34 -2.67 10.30
N GLY A 37 9.01 -2.52 11.59
CA GLY A 37 9.95 -2.19 12.66
C GLY A 37 11.16 -3.11 12.76
N ASN A 38 10.95 -4.43 12.64
CA ASN A 38 12.03 -5.42 12.69
C ASN A 38 13.05 -5.32 11.54
N ARG A 39 12.70 -4.64 10.44
CA ARG A 39 13.56 -4.43 9.27
C ARG A 39 13.97 -2.97 9.10
N GLY A 40 13.42 -2.05 9.89
CA GLY A 40 13.66 -0.61 9.76
C GLY A 40 13.29 -0.06 8.39
N GLU A 41 12.31 -0.66 7.69
CA GLU A 41 11.95 -0.30 6.32
C GLU A 41 10.46 -0.01 6.15
N TRP A 42 10.14 0.81 5.15
CA TRP A 42 8.75 1.07 4.74
C TRP A 42 8.36 0.16 3.58
N LYS A 43 7.18 -0.45 3.67
CA LYS A 43 6.55 -1.23 2.60
C LYS A 43 5.22 -0.64 2.19
N LEU A 44 5.00 -0.50 0.88
CA LEU A 44 3.71 -0.17 0.31
C LEU A 44 2.92 -1.46 0.18
N VAL A 45 1.94 -1.64 1.06
CA VAL A 45 1.04 -2.77 1.01
C VAL A 45 -0.08 -2.48 0.03
N LEU A 46 -0.28 -3.38 -0.94
CA LEU A 46 -1.40 -3.38 -1.88
C LEU A 46 -2.26 -4.61 -1.61
N ALA A 47 -3.42 -4.40 -1.00
CA ALA A 47 -4.38 -5.46 -0.77
C ALA A 47 -5.23 -5.68 -2.01
N MET A 48 -5.27 -6.91 -2.49
CA MET A 48 -6.00 -7.32 -3.68
C MET A 48 -6.96 -8.48 -3.38
N PRO A 49 -7.97 -8.75 -4.24
CA PRO A 49 -8.80 -9.93 -4.11
C PRO A 49 -7.98 -11.22 -4.16
N GLN A 50 -8.43 -12.27 -3.48
CA GLN A 50 -7.68 -13.53 -3.38
C GLN A 50 -7.38 -14.17 -4.75
N ALA A 51 -8.27 -14.03 -5.73
CA ALA A 51 -8.06 -14.51 -7.09
C ALA A 51 -6.83 -13.89 -7.78
N ASN A 52 -6.46 -12.65 -7.43
CA ASN A 52 -5.28 -11.97 -7.97
C ASN A 52 -4.00 -12.45 -7.28
N VAL A 53 -4.07 -12.71 -5.97
CA VAL A 53 -2.90 -13.16 -5.20
C VAL A 53 -2.46 -14.58 -5.60
N ASN A 54 -3.38 -15.44 -6.03
CA ASN A 54 -3.01 -16.76 -6.60
C ASN A 54 -2.13 -16.64 -7.87
N GLN A 55 -2.10 -15.45 -8.49
CA GLN A 55 -1.28 -15.11 -9.65
C GLN A 55 -0.26 -14.02 -9.28
N ILE A 56 0.40 -14.19 -8.13
CA ILE A 56 1.28 -13.16 -7.53
C ILE A 56 2.39 -12.70 -8.47
N ASN A 57 3.01 -13.61 -9.23
CA ASN A 57 4.06 -13.27 -10.18
C ASN A 57 3.55 -12.34 -11.29
N GLN A 58 2.39 -12.68 -11.88
CA GLN A 58 1.77 -11.85 -12.92
C GLN A 58 1.35 -10.49 -12.36
N THR A 59 0.93 -10.45 -11.09
CA THR A 59 0.56 -9.19 -10.43
C THR A 59 1.79 -8.30 -10.23
N TYR A 60 2.92 -8.87 -9.81
CA TYR A 60 4.19 -8.15 -9.74
C TYR A 60 4.65 -7.67 -11.13
N ASP A 61 4.46 -8.46 -12.19
CA ASP A 61 4.79 -8.05 -13.57
C ASP A 61 3.94 -6.87 -14.03
N VAL A 62 2.64 -6.88 -13.70
CA VAL A 62 1.73 -5.76 -13.99
C VAL A 62 2.16 -4.49 -13.24
N ILE A 63 2.52 -4.61 -11.96
CA ILE A 63 3.01 -3.48 -11.17
C ILE A 63 4.35 -2.98 -11.71
N ALA A 64 5.27 -3.88 -12.09
CA ALA A 64 6.55 -3.53 -12.69
C ALA A 64 6.34 -2.69 -13.95
N LYS A 65 5.47 -3.19 -14.84
CA LYS A 65 5.07 -2.51 -16.06
C LYS A 65 4.43 -1.15 -15.77
N ALA A 66 3.58 -1.05 -14.75
CA ALA A 66 2.95 0.21 -14.35
C ALA A 66 3.98 1.26 -13.90
N LEU A 67 4.97 0.84 -13.09
CA LEU A 67 6.07 1.71 -12.64
C LEU A 67 6.92 2.20 -13.81
N GLU A 68 7.29 1.30 -14.72
CA GLU A 68 8.15 1.61 -15.88
C GLU A 68 7.44 2.50 -16.91
N THR A 69 6.23 2.11 -17.34
CA THR A 69 5.52 2.80 -18.43
C THR A 69 5.02 4.19 -18.07
N ASN A 70 4.86 4.48 -16.78
CA ASN A 70 4.37 5.77 -16.29
C ASN A 70 5.46 6.62 -15.61
N ASP A 71 6.74 6.24 -15.74
CA ASP A 71 7.91 6.91 -15.14
C ASP A 71 7.70 7.23 -13.64
N ILE A 72 7.19 6.25 -12.89
CA ILE A 72 6.94 6.41 -11.45
C ILE A 72 8.25 6.23 -10.70
N ARG A 73 8.95 7.34 -10.48
CA ARG A 73 10.22 7.38 -9.73
C ARG A 73 9.98 7.41 -8.22
N GLY A 74 10.94 6.90 -7.45
CA GLY A 74 10.93 6.89 -5.98
C GLY A 74 10.22 5.69 -5.36
N LEU A 75 9.68 4.79 -6.17
CA LEU A 75 9.08 3.53 -5.72
C LEU A 75 9.72 2.37 -6.47
N SER A 76 10.15 1.35 -5.74
CA SER A 76 10.69 0.11 -6.31
C SER A 76 9.80 -1.08 -5.97
N LEU A 77 9.82 -2.12 -6.81
CA LEU A 77 9.09 -3.37 -6.54
C LEU A 77 9.47 -4.00 -5.20
N ARG A 78 10.72 -3.85 -4.74
CA ARG A 78 11.17 -4.36 -3.44
C ARG A 78 10.48 -3.71 -2.26
N GLN A 79 9.90 -2.53 -2.45
CA GLN A 79 9.14 -1.82 -1.42
C GLN A 79 7.65 -2.18 -1.47
N ILE A 80 7.18 -2.92 -2.48
CA ILE A 80 5.77 -3.26 -2.63
C ILE A 80 5.53 -4.65 -2.05
N ASP A 81 4.49 -4.77 -1.23
CA ASP A 81 4.04 -6.02 -0.65
C ASP A 81 2.59 -6.26 -1.07
N ILE A 82 2.34 -7.36 -1.79
CA ILE A 82 0.99 -7.72 -2.25
C ILE A 82 0.36 -8.65 -1.23
N ARG A 83 -0.82 -8.27 -0.72
CA ARG A 83 -1.56 -9.07 0.27
C ARG A 83 -2.97 -9.37 -0.19
N THR A 84 -3.57 -10.39 0.41
CA THR A 84 -5.00 -10.66 0.22
C THR A 84 -5.83 -9.65 1.00
N SER A 85 -7.04 -9.38 0.53
CA SER A 85 -8.02 -8.56 1.27
C SER A 85 -8.46 -9.22 2.59
N SER A 86 -8.19 -10.51 2.77
CA SER A 86 -8.44 -11.29 3.99
C SER A 86 -7.27 -11.28 4.99
N ASP A 87 -6.15 -10.64 4.66
CA ASP A 87 -5.03 -10.47 5.59
C ASP A 87 -5.52 -9.75 6.87
N GLU A 88 -5.01 -10.16 8.03
CA GLU A 88 -5.49 -9.66 9.33
C GLU A 88 -5.27 -8.15 9.48
N THR A 89 -4.09 -7.66 9.05
CA THR A 89 -3.77 -6.23 9.09
C THR A 89 -4.65 -5.44 8.14
N VAL A 90 -4.83 -5.96 6.91
CA VAL A 90 -5.71 -5.34 5.91
C VAL A 90 -7.14 -5.25 6.42
N THR A 91 -7.65 -6.34 7.01
CA THR A 91 -9.02 -6.43 7.54
C THR A 91 -9.24 -5.50 8.73
N ALA A 92 -8.24 -5.39 9.61
CA ALA A 92 -8.29 -4.47 10.74
C ALA A 92 -8.38 -3.02 10.26
N ILE A 93 -7.52 -2.63 9.30
CA ILE A 93 -7.52 -1.29 8.72
C ILE A 93 -8.84 -0.99 8.01
N SER A 94 -9.34 -1.89 7.16
CA SER A 94 -10.56 -1.65 6.37
C SER A 94 -11.84 -1.55 7.18
N LYS A 95 -11.87 -2.13 8.38
CA LYS A 95 -12.99 -1.97 9.32
C LYS A 95 -12.93 -0.67 10.13
N ALA A 96 -11.73 -0.16 10.38
CA ALA A 96 -11.53 1.00 11.25
C ALA A 96 -11.41 2.32 10.49
N ILE A 97 -10.90 2.27 9.25
CA ILE A 97 -10.53 3.44 8.47
C ILE A 97 -11.15 3.32 7.09
N HIS A 98 -11.95 4.30 6.72
CA HIS A 98 -12.46 4.46 5.38
C HIS A 98 -11.89 5.73 4.77
N VAL A 99 -11.06 5.56 3.74
CA VAL A 99 -10.43 6.67 3.03
C VAL A 99 -10.39 6.33 1.54
N LYS A 100 -10.72 7.31 0.70
CA LYS A 100 -10.63 7.19 -0.76
C LYS A 100 -9.31 7.75 -1.25
N LEU A 101 -8.81 7.23 -2.38
CA LEU A 101 -7.50 7.53 -2.94
C LEU A 101 -7.15 9.02 -3.02
N HIS A 102 -8.11 9.87 -3.40
CA HIS A 102 -7.89 11.31 -3.56
C HIS A 102 -8.14 12.14 -2.28
N GLN A 103 -8.41 11.50 -1.14
CA GLN A 103 -8.50 12.17 0.15
C GLN A 103 -7.13 12.27 0.82
N THR A 104 -7.06 13.09 1.88
CA THR A 104 -5.87 13.17 2.73
C THR A 104 -5.60 11.79 3.36
N PRO A 105 -4.38 11.24 3.29
CA PRO A 105 -4.09 9.93 3.84
C PRO A 105 -4.21 9.98 5.36
N VAL A 106 -4.72 8.92 5.96
CA VAL A 106 -4.78 8.79 7.41
C VAL A 106 -3.44 8.25 7.89
N ARG A 107 -2.82 8.91 8.88
CA ARG A 107 -1.63 8.37 9.55
C ARG A 107 -2.06 7.65 10.83
N LEU A 108 -1.56 6.44 11.02
CA LEU A 108 -1.60 5.73 12.28
C LEU A 108 -0.19 5.66 12.83
N SER A 109 -0.02 5.93 14.12
CA SER A 109 1.27 5.75 14.78
C SER A 109 1.05 5.18 16.18
N ASN A 110 1.83 4.17 16.55
CA ASN A 110 1.74 3.45 17.82
C ASN A 110 0.30 3.10 18.20
N SER A 111 -0.43 2.54 17.25
CA SER A 111 -1.87 2.31 17.34
C SER A 111 -2.19 0.81 17.31
N GLY A 112 -3.07 0.37 18.20
CA GLY A 112 -3.68 -0.96 18.11
C GLY A 112 -5.03 -0.86 17.38
N ILE A 113 -5.24 -1.68 16.36
CA ILE A 113 -6.53 -1.81 15.66
C ILE A 113 -6.95 -3.28 15.72
N GLY A 114 -7.96 -3.58 16.53
CA GLY A 114 -8.32 -4.97 16.86
C GLY A 114 -7.14 -5.67 17.53
N ASN A 115 -6.70 -6.80 16.95
CA ASN A 115 -5.56 -7.58 17.42
C ASN A 115 -4.22 -7.20 16.76
N VAL A 116 -4.22 -6.19 15.88
CA VAL A 116 -3.05 -5.79 15.11
C VAL A 116 -2.43 -4.55 15.73
N VAL A 117 -1.12 -4.61 15.97
CA VAL A 117 -0.33 -3.46 16.40
C VAL A 117 0.35 -2.83 15.19
N ILE A 118 0.14 -1.53 15.00
CA ILE A 118 0.72 -0.74 13.92
C ILE A 118 1.67 0.30 14.53
N GLU A 119 2.95 0.17 14.24
CA GLU A 119 3.98 1.14 14.67
C GLU A 119 3.84 2.47 13.93
N ASP A 120 3.81 2.43 12.60
CA ASP A 120 3.51 3.60 11.76
C ASP A 120 2.92 3.15 10.43
N ALA A 121 1.87 3.83 9.96
CA ALA A 121 1.25 3.57 8.68
C ALA A 121 0.62 4.82 8.07
N TYR A 122 0.62 4.90 6.75
CA TYR A 122 -0.11 5.92 5.98
C TYR A 122 -1.10 5.26 5.03
N ILE A 123 -2.39 5.40 5.31
CA ILE A 123 -3.47 4.77 4.56
C ILE A 123 -3.94 5.72 3.46
N PHE A 124 -3.81 5.31 2.20
CA PHE A 124 -4.25 6.07 1.03
C PHE A 124 -5.64 5.70 0.57
N ARG A 125 -5.97 4.41 0.65
CA ARG A 125 -7.27 3.87 0.28
C ARG A 125 -7.61 2.75 1.24
N SER A 126 -8.86 2.70 1.66
CA SER A 126 -9.44 1.51 2.26
C SER A 126 -10.96 1.54 2.09
N THR A 127 -11.47 0.52 1.40
CA THR A 127 -12.88 0.39 0.96
C THR A 127 -13.38 -1.01 1.23
#